data_AF-T0ZHW9-F1
#
_entry.id   AF-T0ZHW9-F1
#
_cell.length_a   1.000
_cell.length_b   1.000
_cell.length_c   1.000
_cell.angle_alpha   90.00
_cell.angle_beta   90.00
_cell.angle_gamma   90.00
#
_symmetry.space_group_name_H-M   'P 1'
#
loop_
_entity.id
_entity.type
_entity.pdbx_description
1 polymer ?
#
loop_
_entity_poly.entity_id
_entity_poly.type
_entity_poly.pdbx_seq_one_letter_code
_entity_poly.pdbx_strand_id
1 'polypeptide(L)' 'MSMTDPIADLLTRIRNGQTAGKSEVRLASSKIKTAILQVLKDEGYIADY' A
#
# COMPACT_ATOMS: atom_id res chain seq x y z
N MET A 1 16.79 2.50 10.74
CA MET A 1 15.68 3.47 10.66
C MET A 1 14.53 2.93 11.47
N SER A 2 14.04 3.69 12.45
CA SER A 2 12.79 3.33 13.16
C SER A 2 11.62 3.58 12.21
N MET A 3 10.76 2.59 12.03
CA MET A 3 9.54 2.72 11.22
C MET A 3 8.50 3.47 12.07
N THR A 4 8.52 4.80 12.00
CA THR A 4 7.66 5.67 12.81
C THR A 4 6.24 5.78 12.27
N ASP A 5 6.04 5.61 10.96
CA ASP A 5 4.71 5.70 10.35
C ASP A 5 4.45 4.55 9.34
N PRO A 6 3.71 3.51 9.77
CA PRO A 6 3.35 2.39 8.91
C PRO A 6 2.39 2.75 7.75
N ILE A 7 1.65 3.85 7.85
CA ILE A 7 0.72 4.30 6.80
C ILE A 7 1.50 5.06 5.74
N ALA A 8 2.39 5.97 6.14
CA ALA A 8 3.26 6.67 5.20
C ALA A 8 4.16 5.69 4.42
N ASP A 9 4.67 4.64 5.09
CA ASP A 9 5.43 3.57 4.43
C ASP A 9 4.58 2.80 3.41
N LEU A 10 3.33 2.45 3.74
CA LEU A 10 2.40 1.80 2.81
C LEU A 10 2.23 2.63 1.53
N LEU A 11 1.86 3.90 1.66
CA LEU A 11 1.59 4.77 0.51
C LEU A 11 2.86 5.03 -0.31
N THR A 12 4.01 5.19 0.36
CA THR A 12 5.30 5.37 -0.30
C THR A 12 5.69 4.14 -1.12
N ARG A 13 5.46 2.93 -0.59
CA ARG A 13 5.73 1.68 -1.30
C ARG A 13 4.84 1.50 -2.52
N ILE A 14 3.54 1.83 -2.43
CA ILE A 14 2.62 1.80 -3.56
C ILE A 14 3.10 2.75 -4.66
N ARG A 15 3.39 4.01 -4.33
CA ARG A 15 3.90 5.01 -5.28
C ARG A 15 5.20 4.58 -5.96
N ASN A 16 6.15 4.08 -5.18
CA ASN A 16 7.44 3.64 -5.71
C ASN A 16 7.29 2.39 -6.59
N GLY A 17 6.40 1.46 -6.22
CA GLY A 17 6.06 0.29 -7.02
C GLY A 17 5.46 0.67 -8.37
N GLN A 18 4.51 1.60 -8.37
CA GLN A 18 3.88 2.13 -9.57
C GLN A 18 4.88 2.89 -10.47
N THR A 19 5.75 3.72 -9.89
CA THR A 19 6.81 4.43 -10.64
C THR A 19 7.84 3.46 -11.24
N ALA A 20 8.12 2.34 -10.58
CA ALA A 20 9.01 1.30 -11.06
C ALA A 20 8.34 0.30 -12.03
N GLY A 21 7.06 0.48 -12.36
CA GLY A 21 6.31 -0.40 -13.26
C GLY A 21 6.06 -1.81 -12.70
N LYS A 22 6.05 -1.97 -11.36
CA LYS A 22 5.76 -3.26 -10.72
C LYS A 22 4.26 -3.52 -10.72
N SER A 23 3.88 -4.76 -11.05
CA SER A 23 2.48 -5.22 -10.96
C SER A 23 2.01 -5.45 -9.53
N GLU A 24 2.93 -5.76 -8.60
CA GLU A 24 2.62 -6.01 -7.19
C GLU A 24 3.66 -5.40 -6.23
N VAL A 25 3.23 -5.10 -5.01
CA VAL A 25 4.09 -4.60 -3.94
C VAL A 25 3.82 -5.40 -2.66
N ARG A 26 4.90 -5.82 -1.99
CA ARG A 26 4.82 -6.62 -0.76
C ARG A 26 5.20 -5.81 0.47
N LEU A 27 4.43 -5.96 1.54
CA LEU A 27 4.64 -5.31 2.82
C LEU A 27 3.97 -6.10 3.97
N ALA A 28 4.37 -5.85 5.21
CA ALA A 28 3.76 -6.49 6.37
C ALA A 28 2.31 -6.02 6.57
N SER A 29 1.40 -6.97 6.75
CA SER A 29 -0.03 -6.72 6.94
C SER A 29 -0.34 -6.15 8.33
N SER A 30 -1.37 -5.32 8.40
CA SER A 30 -1.98 -4.87 9.66
C SER A 30 -3.44 -4.52 9.39
N LYS A 31 -4.29 -4.58 10.43
CA LYS A 31 -5.73 -4.29 10.28
C LYS A 31 -5.99 -2.92 9.63
N ILE A 32 -5.21 -1.91 10.00
CA ILE A 32 -5.31 -0.55 9.45
C ILE A 32 -4.91 -0.52 7.97
N LYS A 33 -3.80 -1.17 7.60
CA LYS A 33 -3.34 -1.23 6.21
C LYS A 33 -4.36 -1.93 5.31
N THR A 34 -4.93 -3.05 5.78
CA THR A 34 -6.00 -3.79 5.09
C THR A 34 -7.23 -2.90 4.88
N ALA A 35 -7.66 -2.14 5.90
CA ALA A 35 -8.80 -1.22 5.75
C ALA A 35 -8.53 -0.11 4.72
N ILE A 36 -7.32 0.45 4.69
CA ILE A 36 -6.92 1.45 3.68
C ILE A 36 -6.93 0.83 2.28
N LEU A 37 -6.34 -0.36 2.12
CA LEU A 37 -6.31 -1.07 0.84
C LEU A 37 -7.71 -1.45 0.36
N GLN A 38 -8.63 -1.79 1.28
CA GLN A 38 -10.03 -2.00 0.95
C GLN A 38 -10.67 -0.76 0.32
N VAL A 39 -10.51 0.40 0.96
CA VAL A 39 -11.02 1.67 0.41
C VAL A 39 -10.39 1.96 -0.97
N LEU A 40 -9.07 1.77 -1.11
CA LEU A 40 -8.41 1.96 -2.41
C LEU A 40 -8.94 1.01 -3.49
N LYS A 41 -9.33 -0.21 -3.12
CA LYS A 41 -9.94 -1.18 -4.03
C LYS A 41 -11.37 -0.78 -4.40
N ASP A 42 -12.17 -0.36 -3.42
CA ASP A 42 -13.57 0.04 -3.62
C ASP A 42 -13.69 1.28 -4.52
N GLU A 43 -12.74 2.22 -4.38
CA GLU A 43 -12.62 3.40 -5.24
C GLU A 43 -11.96 3.10 -6.61
N GLY A 44 -11.49 1.87 -6.84
CA GLY A 44 -10.89 1.44 -8.10
C GLY A 44 -9.46 1.92 -8.37
N TYR A 45 -8.73 2.38 -7.34
CA TYR A 45 -7.32 2.76 -7.46
C TYR A 45 -6.38 1.56 -7.59
N ILE A 46 -6.75 0.42 -6.99
CA ILE A 46 -6.01 -0.84 -7.07
C ILE A 46 -6.95 -1.99 -7.46
N ALA A 47 -6.40 -3.01 -8.12
CA ALA A 47 -7.19 -4.17 -8.53
C ALA A 47 -7.46 -5.13 -7.36
N ASP A 48 -6.44 -5.43 -6.55
CA ASP A 48 -6.54 -6.33 -5.39
C ASP A 48 -5.39 -6.12 -4.39
N TYR A 49 -5.45 -6.74 -3.20
CA TYR A 49 -4.42 -6.63 -2.15
C TYR A 49 -4.31 -7.82 -1.18
#